data_AF-A0A7C3EB51-F1
#
_entry.id   AF-A0A7C3EB51-F1
#
_cell.length_a   1.000
_cell.length_b   1.000
_cell.length_c   1.000
_cell.angle_alpha   90.00
_cell.angle_beta   90.00
_cell.angle_gamma   90.00
#
_symmetry.space_group_name_H-M   'P 1'
#
loop_
_entity.id
_entity.type
_entity.pdbx_description
1 polymer ?
#
loop_
_entity_poly.entity_id
_entity_poly.type
_entity_poly.pdbx_seq_one_letter_code
_entity_poly.pdbx_strand_id
1 'polypeptide(L)'
;MKERLLRFFPKFLIYVTVVVFSSCGIENYIYLAPVSPPNQTSQDEIPVILPNGDQPDIFFSGYSIYYKIYTSTTQPPTTVITSSNFKDINETMASDYSKIAPYLSADAVYSINMDAFFSGLNYYPLNIKDGTIVSLLNGTNSFFSLQKTNEFVININSASYPLVRSVPNRPPFVYSSEIAGNDVNLIDSHTSAYALFFIFAFGVDEYGASIFSRPTMLGVLQLPNQQ
;
A
#
# COMPACT_ATOMS: atom_id res chain seq x y z
N MET A 1 -52.42 13.41 -46.01
CA MET A 1 -51.44 14.08 -45.12
C MET A 1 -50.83 13.17 -44.04
N LYS A 2 -51.06 11.83 -44.07
CA LYS A 2 -50.50 10.88 -43.08
C LYS A 2 -49.24 10.14 -43.55
N GLU A 3 -48.94 10.10 -44.85
CA GLU A 3 -47.84 9.28 -45.39
C GLU A 3 -46.46 9.96 -45.41
N ARG A 4 -46.39 11.29 -45.25
CA ARG A 4 -45.09 12.01 -45.26
C ARG A 4 -44.34 11.98 -43.93
N LEU A 5 -45.01 11.74 -42.80
CA LEU A 5 -44.36 11.67 -41.49
C LEU A 5 -43.57 10.36 -41.30
N LEU A 6 -44.04 9.23 -41.86
CA LEU A 6 -43.42 7.92 -41.67
C LEU A 6 -42.08 7.73 -42.41
N ARG A 7 -41.77 8.53 -43.43
CA ARG A 7 -40.51 8.42 -44.18
C ARG A 7 -39.31 9.10 -43.52
N PHE A 8 -39.54 10.02 -42.58
CA PHE A 8 -38.50 10.75 -41.85
C PHE A 8 -38.16 10.12 -40.49
N PHE A 9 -39.13 9.43 -39.87
CA PHE A 9 -38.96 8.75 -38.59
C PHE A 9 -37.80 7.74 -38.54
N PRO A 10 -37.57 6.84 -39.53
CA PRO A 10 -36.56 5.81 -39.39
C PRO A 10 -35.13 6.36 -39.47
N LYS A 11 -34.89 7.41 -40.27
CA LYS A 11 -33.56 8.02 -40.40
C LYS A 11 -33.18 8.86 -39.18
N PHE A 12 -34.14 9.55 -38.58
CA PHE A 12 -33.95 10.29 -37.34
C PHE A 12 -33.70 9.33 -36.17
N LEU A 13 -34.45 8.23 -36.10
CA LEU A 13 -34.26 7.20 -35.08
C LEU A 13 -32.83 6.61 -35.17
N ILE A 14 -32.36 6.25 -36.37
CA ILE A 14 -30.99 5.71 -36.56
C ILE A 14 -29.92 6.73 -36.13
N TYR A 15 -30.07 8.01 -36.43
CA TYR A 15 -29.11 9.04 -36.00
C TYR A 15 -29.06 9.21 -34.49
N VAL A 16 -30.23 9.20 -33.82
CA VAL A 16 -30.31 9.26 -32.36
C VAL A 16 -29.74 7.98 -31.74
N THR A 17 -30.01 6.80 -32.30
CA THR A 17 -29.46 5.54 -31.82
C THR A 17 -27.93 5.52 -31.97
N VAL A 18 -27.38 5.93 -33.13
CA VAL A 18 -25.92 6.00 -33.30
C VAL A 18 -25.29 7.00 -32.34
N VAL A 19 -25.87 8.19 -32.16
CA VAL A 19 -25.32 9.18 -31.22
C VAL A 19 -25.41 8.71 -29.77
N VAL A 20 -26.51 8.10 -29.35
CA VAL A 20 -26.71 7.59 -27.97
C VAL A 20 -25.87 6.35 -27.68
N PHE A 21 -25.73 5.42 -28.63
CA PHE A 21 -24.85 4.25 -28.46
C PHE A 21 -23.36 4.57 -28.65
N SER A 22 -23.00 5.64 -29.37
CA SER A 22 -21.61 6.12 -29.45
C SER A 22 -21.22 7.04 -28.27
N SER A 23 -22.19 7.46 -27.44
CA SER A 23 -21.93 8.23 -26.22
C SER A 23 -21.91 7.38 -24.96
N CYS A 24 -22.14 6.07 -25.06
CA CYS A 24 -21.51 5.10 -24.18
C CYS A 24 -20.03 5.01 -24.56
N GLY A 25 -19.26 6.05 -24.23
CA GLY A 25 -17.81 5.92 -24.20
C GLY A 25 -17.50 4.73 -23.30
N ILE A 26 -16.75 3.76 -23.82
CA ILE A 26 -16.13 2.75 -22.97
C ILE A 26 -15.28 3.56 -21.99
N GLU A 27 -15.72 3.70 -20.75
CA GLU A 27 -14.92 4.29 -19.69
C GLU A 27 -13.67 3.42 -19.56
N ASN A 28 -12.56 3.91 -20.10
CA ASN A 28 -11.25 3.36 -19.82
C ASN A 28 -10.91 3.75 -18.39
N TYR A 29 -11.36 2.93 -17.44
CA TYR A 29 -10.92 3.05 -16.07
C TYR A 29 -9.42 2.75 -16.03
N ILE A 30 -8.63 3.76 -15.67
CA ILE A 30 -7.19 3.62 -15.49
C ILE A 30 -6.96 2.88 -14.18
N TYR A 31 -6.40 1.68 -14.25
CA TYR A 31 -6.06 0.88 -13.07
C TYR A 31 -4.54 0.77 -12.94
N LEU A 32 -4.04 1.03 -11.73
CA LEU A 32 -2.66 0.69 -11.37
C LEU A 32 -2.61 -0.74 -10.87
N ALA A 33 -1.64 -1.52 -11.36
CA ALA A 33 -1.50 -2.92 -10.95
C ALA A 33 -1.01 -2.99 -9.49
N PRO A 34 -1.71 -3.71 -8.59
CA PRO A 34 -1.27 -3.86 -7.21
C PRO A 34 -0.06 -4.79 -7.13
N VAL A 35 0.78 -4.56 -6.13
CA VAL A 35 1.91 -5.44 -5.82
C VAL A 35 1.38 -6.80 -5.36
N SER A 36 1.97 -7.90 -5.81
CA SER A 36 1.57 -9.23 -5.31
C SER A 36 2.03 -9.43 -3.86
N PRO A 37 1.25 -10.13 -3.01
CA PRO A 37 1.70 -10.48 -1.66
C PRO A 37 3.05 -11.21 -1.72
N PRO A 38 4.05 -10.78 -0.95
CA PRO A 38 5.38 -11.37 -1.01
C PRO A 38 5.39 -12.78 -0.43
N ASN A 39 6.19 -13.66 -1.02
CA ASN A 39 6.42 -15.00 -0.48
C ASN A 39 7.53 -14.94 0.57
N GLN A 40 7.18 -14.44 1.76
CA GLN A 40 8.11 -14.31 2.87
C GLN A 40 8.42 -15.68 3.49
N THR A 41 9.70 -16.07 3.46
CA THR A 41 10.21 -17.33 4.04
C THR A 41 11.10 -17.11 5.28
N SER A 42 11.55 -15.88 5.51
CA SER A 42 12.39 -15.47 6.63
C SER A 42 11.68 -14.42 7.48
N GLN A 43 11.96 -14.39 8.78
CA GLN A 43 11.42 -13.36 9.69
C GLN A 43 12.14 -12.02 9.60
N ASP A 44 13.34 -12.04 9.03
CA ASP A 44 14.22 -10.88 8.95
C ASP A 44 14.22 -10.25 7.55
N GLU A 45 13.47 -10.79 6.60
CA GLU A 45 13.43 -10.29 5.23
C GLU A 45 12.04 -10.42 4.60
N ILE A 46 11.58 -9.36 3.94
CA ILE A 46 10.39 -9.34 3.09
C ILE A 46 10.85 -9.05 1.65
N PRO A 47 10.94 -10.06 0.76
CA PRO A 47 11.28 -9.87 -0.64
C PRO A 47 10.05 -9.43 -1.45
N VAL A 48 10.17 -8.35 -2.23
CA VAL A 48 9.04 -7.76 -2.97
C VAL A 48 9.38 -7.63 -4.45
N ILE A 49 8.49 -8.17 -5.29
CA ILE A 49 8.54 -8.02 -6.75
C ILE A 49 7.52 -6.95 -7.15
N LEU A 50 7.99 -5.93 -7.87
CA LEU A 50 7.16 -4.83 -8.34
C LEU A 50 6.64 -5.10 -9.76
N PRO A 51 5.33 -4.99 -10.01
CA PRO A 51 4.72 -5.27 -11.31
C PRO A 51 4.88 -4.08 -12.27
N ASN A 52 6.11 -3.59 -12.48
CA ASN A 52 6.38 -2.39 -13.28
C ASN A 52 5.93 -2.56 -14.74
N GLY A 53 6.09 -3.76 -15.30
CA GLY A 53 5.66 -4.05 -16.67
C GLY A 53 4.15 -4.06 -16.88
N ASP A 54 3.37 -4.11 -15.79
CA ASP A 54 1.91 -4.07 -15.81
C ASP A 54 1.36 -2.66 -15.49
N GLN A 55 2.24 -1.68 -15.20
CA GLN A 55 1.82 -0.31 -14.91
C GLN A 55 1.54 0.47 -16.20
N PRO A 56 0.51 1.32 -16.23
CA PRO A 56 0.31 2.22 -17.35
C PRO A 56 1.28 3.42 -17.28
N ASP A 57 2.27 3.45 -18.18
CA ASP A 57 3.42 4.37 -18.18
C ASP A 57 3.09 5.85 -17.95
N ILE A 58 1.99 6.35 -18.50
CA ILE A 58 1.65 7.79 -18.49
C ILE A 58 1.01 8.21 -17.15
N PHE A 59 0.37 7.27 -16.46
CA PHE A 59 -0.43 7.55 -15.26
C PHE A 59 0.28 7.11 -13.98
N PHE A 60 1.19 6.15 -14.07
CA PHE A 60 1.93 5.61 -12.93
C PHE A 60 3.05 6.56 -12.46
N SER A 61 3.15 6.79 -11.15
CA SER A 61 4.18 7.66 -10.56
C SER A 61 5.14 6.92 -9.62
N GLY A 62 4.74 5.78 -9.08
CA GLY A 62 5.58 4.99 -8.18
C GLY A 62 4.78 4.17 -7.17
N TYR A 63 5.49 3.68 -6.16
CA TYR A 63 4.92 2.96 -5.02
C TYR A 63 5.17 3.72 -3.71
N SER A 64 4.17 3.67 -2.84
CA SER A 64 4.25 4.15 -1.46
C SER A 64 4.18 2.97 -0.51
N ILE A 65 5.02 2.99 0.52
CA ILE A 65 4.98 2.01 1.63
C ILE A 65 4.51 2.74 2.88
N TYR A 66 3.53 2.19 3.57
CA TYR A 66 3.03 2.68 4.84
C TYR A 66 3.33 1.68 5.94
N TYR A 67 3.61 2.18 7.14
CA TYR A 67 3.91 1.37 8.30
C TYR A 67 3.14 1.82 9.54
N LYS A 68 2.97 0.90 10.49
CA LYS A 68 2.57 1.19 11.86
C LYS A 68 3.26 0.21 12.81
N ILE A 69 3.67 0.70 13.98
CA ILE A 69 4.39 -0.05 14.99
C ILE A 69 3.42 -0.51 16.08
N TYR A 70 3.52 -1.77 16.46
CA TYR A 70 2.73 -2.38 17.52
C TYR A 70 3.66 -3.00 18.55
N THR A 71 3.54 -2.59 19.81
CA THR A 71 4.30 -3.24 20.90
C THR A 71 3.64 -4.54 21.32
N SER A 72 4.44 -5.47 21.84
CA SER A 72 3.96 -6.76 22.33
C SER A 72 4.64 -7.16 23.65
N THR A 73 3.96 -8.00 24.44
CA THR A 73 4.50 -8.68 25.61
C THR A 73 5.06 -10.06 25.27
N THR A 74 4.74 -10.59 24.09
CA THR A 74 5.18 -11.92 23.67
C THR A 74 6.60 -11.87 23.12
N GLN A 75 7.37 -12.92 23.42
CA GLN A 75 8.65 -13.17 22.76
C GLN A 75 8.40 -13.37 21.25
N PRO A 76 9.35 -12.97 20.38
CA PRO A 76 9.17 -13.10 18.95
C PRO A 76 8.78 -14.52 18.57
N PRO A 77 7.73 -14.70 17.75
CA PRO A 77 7.47 -16.01 17.18
C PRO A 77 8.71 -16.49 16.43
N THR A 78 8.87 -17.80 16.24
CA THR A 78 9.96 -18.37 15.42
C THR A 78 9.55 -18.53 13.95
N THR A 79 8.33 -18.12 13.60
CA THR A 79 7.72 -18.22 12.27
C THR A 79 7.28 -16.86 11.74
N VAL A 80 7.15 -16.74 10.42
CA VAL A 80 6.64 -15.53 9.77
C VAL A 80 5.29 -15.14 10.38
N ILE A 81 5.16 -13.87 10.76
CA ILE A 81 3.94 -13.31 11.34
C ILE A 81 2.94 -13.06 10.21
N THR A 82 1.72 -13.56 10.38
CA THR A 82 0.65 -13.48 9.38
C THR A 82 -0.62 -12.98 10.06
N SER A 83 -1.63 -12.62 9.29
CA SER A 83 -2.87 -12.08 9.87
C SER A 83 -3.56 -13.00 10.89
N SER A 84 -3.26 -14.31 10.89
CA SER A 84 -3.82 -15.25 11.88
C SER A 84 -3.24 -15.10 13.29
N ASN A 85 -2.05 -14.50 13.45
CA ASN A 85 -1.38 -14.35 14.76
C ASN A 85 -1.24 -12.87 15.19
N PHE A 86 -1.85 -11.93 14.47
CA PHE A 86 -1.80 -10.50 14.84
C PHE A 86 -2.36 -10.22 16.23
N LYS A 87 -3.39 -10.96 16.66
CA LYS A 87 -3.97 -10.78 18.00
C LYS A 87 -2.99 -11.13 19.12
N ASP A 88 -2.12 -12.12 18.89
CA ASP A 88 -1.10 -12.56 19.84
C ASP A 88 0.05 -11.54 19.96
N ILE A 89 0.25 -10.74 18.91
CA ILE A 89 1.19 -9.62 18.92
C ILE A 89 0.55 -8.43 19.64
N ASN A 90 -0.61 -7.97 19.17
CA ASN A 90 -1.31 -6.81 19.69
C ASN A 90 -2.78 -6.83 19.20
N GLU A 91 -3.75 -6.74 20.10
CA GLU A 91 -5.17 -6.79 19.71
C GLU A 91 -5.57 -5.66 18.73
N THR A 92 -4.96 -4.48 18.85
CA THR A 92 -5.19 -3.37 17.92
C THR A 92 -4.63 -3.68 16.54
N MET A 93 -3.55 -4.46 16.42
CA MET A 93 -3.02 -4.90 15.12
C MET A 93 -4.05 -5.74 14.37
N ALA A 94 -4.69 -6.69 15.05
CA ALA A 94 -5.77 -7.49 14.48
C ALA A 94 -7.00 -6.63 14.12
N SER A 95 -7.37 -5.68 14.98
CA SER A 95 -8.49 -4.75 14.74
C SER A 95 -8.23 -3.79 13.59
N ASP A 96 -7.02 -3.28 13.44
CA ASP A 96 -6.67 -2.41 12.31
C ASP A 96 -6.61 -3.20 11.01
N TYR A 97 -6.02 -4.41 11.03
CA TYR A 97 -6.02 -5.29 9.87
C TYR A 97 -7.43 -5.63 9.39
N SER A 98 -8.38 -5.89 10.29
CA SER A 98 -9.76 -6.21 9.89
C SER A 98 -10.47 -5.04 9.19
N LYS A 99 -10.06 -3.79 9.45
CA LYS A 99 -10.54 -2.60 8.72
C LYS A 99 -9.92 -2.50 7.32
N ILE A 100 -8.69 -3.00 7.14
CA ILE A 100 -7.94 -2.93 5.87
C ILE A 100 -8.27 -4.13 4.97
N ALA A 101 -8.52 -5.31 5.55
CA ALA A 101 -8.71 -6.57 4.85
C ALA A 101 -9.72 -6.53 3.68
N PRO A 102 -10.88 -5.83 3.78
CA PRO A 102 -11.81 -5.72 2.67
C PRO A 102 -11.20 -5.07 1.40
N TYR A 103 -10.18 -4.23 1.55
CA TYR A 103 -9.51 -3.53 0.45
C TYR A 103 -8.37 -4.31 -0.19
N LEU A 104 -7.94 -5.42 0.44
CA LEU A 104 -6.92 -6.32 -0.11
C LEU A 104 -7.50 -7.26 -1.17
N SER A 105 -8.82 -7.47 -1.19
CA SER A 105 -9.49 -8.41 -2.12
C SER A 105 -9.48 -7.92 -3.57
N ALA A 106 -9.41 -8.84 -4.53
CA ALA A 106 -9.60 -8.57 -5.97
C ALA A 106 -11.00 -8.07 -6.31
N ASP A 107 -11.98 -8.38 -5.45
CA ASP A 107 -13.38 -8.01 -5.63
C ASP A 107 -13.71 -6.61 -5.09
N ALA A 108 -12.73 -5.92 -4.52
CA ALA A 108 -12.91 -4.57 -3.99
C ALA A 108 -12.94 -3.54 -5.13
N VAL A 109 -14.12 -2.95 -5.38
CA VAL A 109 -14.34 -1.94 -6.44
C VAL A 109 -14.25 -0.50 -5.89
N TYR A 110 -13.61 -0.30 -4.74
CA TYR A 110 -13.63 1.01 -4.07
C TYR A 110 -12.47 1.89 -4.56
N SER A 111 -12.81 3.02 -5.18
CA SER A 111 -11.86 4.13 -5.34
C SER A 111 -11.72 4.84 -4.00
N ILE A 112 -10.55 4.70 -3.37
CA ILE A 112 -10.24 5.29 -2.07
C ILE A 112 -8.92 6.02 -2.18
N ASN A 113 -8.88 7.22 -1.61
CA ASN A 113 -7.62 7.92 -1.38
C ASN A 113 -6.82 7.13 -0.33
N MET A 114 -5.82 6.36 -0.79
CA MET A 114 -5.06 5.46 0.08
C MET A 114 -4.28 6.23 1.15
N ASP A 115 -3.73 7.39 0.81
CA ASP A 115 -3.00 8.22 1.77
C ASP A 115 -3.90 8.66 2.93
N ALA A 116 -5.11 9.15 2.62
CA ALA A 116 -6.09 9.55 3.62
C ALA A 116 -6.60 8.35 4.44
N PHE A 117 -6.83 7.21 3.79
CA PHE A 117 -7.28 5.98 4.43
C PHE A 117 -6.27 5.47 5.47
N PHE A 118 -5.01 5.29 5.06
CA PHE A 118 -3.95 4.82 5.95
C PHE A 118 -3.63 5.84 7.06
N SER A 119 -3.59 7.13 6.74
CA SER A 119 -3.38 8.18 7.74
C SER A 119 -4.49 8.21 8.79
N GLY A 120 -5.76 7.98 8.39
CA GLY A 120 -6.89 7.87 9.31
C GLY A 120 -6.80 6.68 10.28
N LEU A 121 -6.01 5.67 9.94
CA LEU A 121 -5.70 4.51 10.78
C LEU A 121 -4.37 4.67 11.55
N ASN A 122 -3.75 5.86 11.52
CA ASN A 122 -2.43 6.17 12.08
C ASN A 122 -1.30 5.30 11.48
N TYR A 123 -1.42 4.93 10.21
CA TYR A 123 -0.30 4.44 9.43
C TYR A 123 0.42 5.64 8.80
N TYR A 124 1.73 5.53 8.68
CA TYR A 124 2.60 6.60 8.24
C TYR A 124 3.45 6.18 7.05
N PRO A 125 3.75 7.08 6.11
CA PRO A 125 4.62 6.74 4.98
C PRO A 125 6.01 6.37 5.48
N LEU A 126 6.61 5.36 4.87
CA LEU A 126 7.96 4.90 5.16
C LEU A 126 8.98 5.82 4.46
N ASN A 127 10.01 6.23 5.18
CA ASN A 127 11.10 7.05 4.64
C ASN A 127 12.43 6.32 4.75
N ILE A 128 13.38 6.77 3.93
CA ILE A 128 14.79 6.39 4.03
C ILE A 128 15.56 7.52 4.69
N LYS A 129 16.72 7.20 5.27
CA LYS A 129 17.64 8.21 5.76
C LYS A 129 18.02 9.13 4.59
N ASP A 130 17.80 10.43 4.77
CA ASP A 130 18.11 11.49 3.79
C ASP A 130 17.27 11.46 2.49
N GLY A 131 16.09 10.85 2.49
CA GLY A 131 15.22 10.84 1.29
C GLY A 131 13.82 10.25 1.48
N THR A 132 13.11 10.06 0.36
CA THR A 132 11.78 9.43 0.33
C THR A 132 11.86 8.07 -0.34
N ILE A 133 11.05 7.11 0.13
CA ILE A 133 11.02 5.77 -0.49
C ILE A 133 10.51 5.82 -1.94
N VAL A 134 9.63 6.77 -2.24
CA VAL A 134 9.09 7.01 -3.58
C VAL A 134 10.20 7.25 -4.61
N SER A 135 11.28 7.94 -4.24
CA SER A 135 12.41 8.17 -5.13
C SER A 135 13.11 6.88 -5.57
N LEU A 136 13.05 5.84 -4.73
CA LEU A 136 13.61 4.52 -5.01
C LEU A 136 12.62 3.59 -5.72
N LEU A 137 11.31 3.81 -5.54
CA LEU A 137 10.24 2.94 -6.03
C LEU A 137 9.39 3.63 -7.11
N ASN A 138 10.03 4.37 -8.02
CA ASN A 138 9.39 5.15 -9.08
C ASN A 138 9.13 4.36 -10.39
N GLY A 139 9.25 3.03 -10.37
CA GLY A 139 9.10 2.17 -11.57
C GLY A 139 10.41 1.75 -12.23
N THR A 140 11.55 2.31 -11.82
CA THR A 140 12.87 1.89 -12.36
C THR A 140 13.35 0.55 -11.81
N ASN A 141 12.97 0.22 -10.57
CA ASN A 141 13.39 -0.99 -9.87
C ASN A 141 12.25 -2.00 -9.84
N SER A 142 12.48 -3.23 -10.30
CA SER A 142 11.48 -4.30 -10.32
C SER A 142 11.48 -5.18 -9.06
N PHE A 143 12.45 -4.98 -8.17
CA PHE A 143 12.63 -5.78 -6.96
C PHE A 143 13.25 -4.94 -5.83
N PHE A 144 12.81 -5.21 -4.61
CA PHE A 144 13.49 -4.77 -3.39
C PHE A 144 13.30 -5.80 -2.28
N SER A 145 14.10 -5.71 -1.22
CA SER A 145 13.78 -6.40 0.04
C SER A 145 13.83 -5.45 1.23
N LEU A 146 12.84 -5.56 2.12
CA LEU A 146 12.91 -4.96 3.45
C LEU A 146 13.61 -5.96 4.36
N GLN A 147 14.68 -5.55 5.02
CA GLN A 147 15.47 -6.45 5.84
C GLN A 147 15.68 -5.87 7.24
N LYS A 148 15.54 -6.74 8.25
CA LYS A 148 15.99 -6.50 9.61
C LYS A 148 17.43 -6.96 9.75
N THR A 149 18.29 -6.05 10.18
CA THR A 149 19.64 -6.35 10.64
C THR A 149 19.80 -5.78 12.06
N ASN A 150 20.81 -4.95 12.31
CA ASN A 150 20.86 -4.09 13.49
C ASN A 150 19.96 -2.85 13.35
N GLU A 151 19.55 -2.54 12.13
CA GLU A 151 18.53 -1.55 11.78
C GLU A 151 17.63 -2.12 10.68
N PHE A 152 16.51 -1.48 10.40
CA PHE A 152 15.75 -1.79 9.20
C PHE A 152 16.36 -1.11 7.99
N VAL A 153 16.51 -1.85 6.90
CA VAL A 153 17.02 -1.36 5.62
C VAL A 153 16.08 -1.78 4.49
N ILE A 154 16.06 -0.99 3.43
CA ILE A 154 15.56 -1.43 2.12
C ILE A 154 16.74 -1.67 1.18
N ASN A 155 16.79 -2.85 0.59
CA ASN A 155 17.84 -3.25 -0.36
C ASN A 155 17.31 -3.19 -1.79
N ILE A 156 18.00 -2.45 -2.65
CA ILE A 156 17.65 -2.25 -4.07
C ILE A 156 18.94 -2.23 -4.89
N ASN A 157 19.03 -3.04 -5.96
CA ASN A 157 20.18 -3.07 -6.87
C ASN A 157 21.55 -3.13 -6.15
N SER A 158 21.68 -4.00 -5.15
CA SER A 158 22.89 -4.15 -4.32
C SER A 158 23.24 -2.95 -3.41
N ALA A 159 22.41 -1.91 -3.37
CA ALA A 159 22.51 -0.82 -2.41
C ALA A 159 21.55 -1.04 -1.24
N SER A 160 21.94 -0.59 -0.05
CA SER A 160 21.15 -0.65 1.18
C SER A 160 20.87 0.75 1.70
N TYR A 161 19.60 1.04 1.95
CA TYR A 161 19.14 2.35 2.44
C TYR A 161 18.51 2.18 3.82
N PRO A 162 19.09 2.76 4.89
CA PRO A 162 18.50 2.71 6.22
C PRO A 162 17.11 3.35 6.26
N LEU A 163 16.17 2.70 6.93
CA LEU A 163 14.81 3.18 7.09
C LEU A 163 14.68 4.08 8.32
N VAL A 164 13.87 5.13 8.20
CA VAL A 164 13.56 6.04 9.30
C VAL A 164 12.05 6.22 9.42
N ARG A 165 11.61 6.51 10.65
CA ARG A 165 10.22 6.84 10.93
C ARG A 165 9.90 8.20 10.33
N SER A 166 8.75 8.36 9.69
CA SER A 166 8.36 9.66 9.12
C SER A 166 7.78 10.62 10.16
N VAL A 167 7.60 10.16 11.40
CA VAL A 167 7.21 10.99 12.55
C VAL A 167 8.40 11.85 13.01
N PRO A 168 8.27 13.20 13.06
CA PRO A 168 9.36 14.09 13.44
C PRO A 168 9.93 13.82 14.84
N ASN A 169 11.25 14.00 14.98
CA ASN A 169 11.99 13.88 16.25
C ASN A 169 11.83 12.50 16.94
N ARG A 170 11.59 11.45 16.17
CA ARG A 170 11.57 10.07 16.68
C ARG A 170 12.83 9.32 16.28
N PRO A 171 13.32 8.40 17.14
CA PRO A 171 14.42 7.54 16.76
C PRO A 171 14.05 6.70 15.53
N PRO A 172 15.03 6.14 14.80
CA PRO A 172 14.78 5.14 13.75
C PRO A 172 14.02 3.92 14.25
N PHE A 173 13.79 2.93 13.38
CA PHE A 173 13.13 1.68 13.72
C PHE A 173 13.97 0.81 14.66
N VAL A 174 13.97 1.17 15.95
CA VAL A 174 14.58 0.42 17.05
C VAL A 174 13.61 0.33 18.22
N TYR A 175 13.63 -0.81 18.90
CA TYR A 175 12.85 -1.03 20.10
C TYR A 175 13.56 -0.47 21.33
N SER A 176 12.80 0.28 22.15
CA SER A 176 13.17 0.67 23.50
C SER A 176 11.93 0.65 24.41
N SER A 177 12.12 0.60 25.72
CA SER A 177 11.03 0.71 26.70
C SER A 177 10.30 2.05 26.66
N GLU A 178 10.89 3.05 26.02
CA GLU A 178 10.34 4.41 25.87
C GLU A 178 9.82 4.67 24.45
N ILE A 179 9.63 3.60 23.64
CA ILE A 179 9.15 3.74 22.28
C ILE A 179 7.81 4.48 22.27
N ALA A 180 7.74 5.58 21.52
CA ALA A 180 6.59 6.45 21.50
C ALA A 180 6.43 7.11 20.13
N GLY A 181 5.22 7.58 19.83
CA GLY A 181 4.86 8.24 18.58
C GLY A 181 3.44 7.89 18.17
N ASN A 182 2.84 8.71 17.30
CA ASN A 182 1.48 8.45 16.82
C ASN A 182 1.40 7.23 15.90
N ASP A 183 2.54 6.82 15.33
CA ASP A 183 2.76 5.60 14.58
C ASP A 183 2.97 4.37 15.46
N VAL A 184 2.88 4.49 16.79
CA VAL A 184 3.09 3.39 17.76
C VAL A 184 1.79 3.12 18.51
N ASN A 185 1.31 1.88 18.45
CA ASN A 185 0.28 1.37 19.36
C ASN A 185 0.96 0.66 20.55
N LEU A 186 0.87 1.31 21.71
CA LEU A 186 1.49 0.88 22.96
C LEU A 186 0.55 -0.01 23.78
N ILE A 187 1.12 -1.05 24.39
CA ILE A 187 0.49 -1.85 25.44
C ILE A 187 1.39 -1.84 26.68
N ASP A 188 0.80 -1.98 27.86
CA ASP A 188 1.56 -1.99 29.10
C ASP A 188 2.52 -3.19 29.19
N SER A 189 3.65 -2.99 29.86
CA SER A 189 4.67 -4.03 30.11
C SER A 189 5.24 -4.70 28.85
N HIS A 190 5.19 -4.00 27.71
CA HIS A 190 5.72 -4.52 26.46
C HIS A 190 7.22 -4.83 26.54
N THR A 191 7.65 -5.88 25.85
CA THR A 191 9.03 -6.39 25.81
C THR A 191 9.61 -6.38 24.39
N SER A 192 8.77 -6.13 23.39
CA SER A 192 9.17 -6.05 21.99
C SER A 192 8.24 -5.13 21.18
N ALA A 193 8.61 -4.85 19.93
CA ALA A 193 7.77 -4.12 18.99
C ALA A 193 7.92 -4.66 17.57
N TYR A 194 6.87 -4.51 16.76
CA TYR A 194 6.79 -5.00 15.39
C TYR A 194 6.24 -3.91 14.48
N ALA A 195 6.78 -3.78 13.27
CA ALA A 195 6.25 -2.91 12.23
C ALA A 195 5.48 -3.75 11.21
N LEU A 196 4.22 -3.38 10.97
CA LEU A 196 3.40 -3.93 9.90
C LEU A 196 3.46 -2.98 8.69
N PHE A 197 3.75 -3.54 7.51
CA PHE A 197 3.95 -2.79 6.28
C PHE A 197 2.87 -3.07 5.24
N PHE A 198 2.42 -2.02 4.57
CA PHE A 198 1.56 -2.08 3.38
C PHE A 198 2.19 -1.30 2.23
N ILE A 199 1.94 -1.74 1.00
CA ILE A 199 2.37 -1.06 -0.23
C ILE A 199 1.19 -0.85 -1.16
N PHE A 200 1.22 0.23 -1.93
CA PHE A 200 0.32 0.44 -3.07
C PHE A 200 1.02 1.28 -4.14
N ALA A 201 0.60 1.12 -5.39
CA ALA A 201 0.97 2.00 -6.48
C ALA A 201 0.12 3.28 -6.42
N PHE A 202 0.71 4.40 -6.84
CA PHE A 202 0.00 5.66 -6.98
C PHE A 202 0.38 6.35 -8.29
N GLY A 203 -0.48 7.27 -8.70
CA GLY A 203 -0.41 7.92 -9.99
C GLY A 203 -1.38 9.08 -10.12
N VAL A 204 -1.49 9.59 -11.33
CA VAL A 204 -2.40 10.69 -11.68
C VAL A 204 -3.11 10.34 -12.99
N ASP A 205 -4.42 10.56 -13.06
CA ASP A 205 -5.20 10.35 -14.28
C ASP A 205 -5.08 11.50 -15.28
N GLU A 206 -5.79 11.39 -16.41
CA GLU A 206 -5.82 12.41 -17.47
C GLU A 206 -6.38 13.77 -17.04
N TYR A 207 -7.08 13.84 -15.90
CA TYR A 207 -7.68 15.06 -15.35
C TYR A 207 -6.89 15.64 -14.16
N GLY A 208 -5.76 15.04 -13.79
CA GLY A 208 -4.96 15.48 -12.66
C GLY A 208 -5.42 14.92 -11.30
N ALA A 209 -6.36 13.97 -11.27
CA ALA A 209 -6.82 13.34 -10.04
C ALA A 209 -5.89 12.18 -9.64
N SER A 210 -5.65 12.02 -8.34
CA SER A 210 -4.84 10.91 -7.83
C SER A 210 -5.55 9.58 -8.02
N ILE A 211 -4.82 8.60 -8.55
CA ILE A 211 -5.25 7.21 -8.70
C ILE A 211 -4.34 6.30 -7.88
N PHE A 212 -4.90 5.21 -7.36
CA PHE A 212 -4.20 4.27 -6.48
C PHE A 212 -4.51 2.84 -6.88
N SER A 213 -3.55 1.94 -6.72
CA SER A 213 -3.86 0.51 -6.71
C SER A 213 -4.53 0.12 -5.39
N ARG A 214 -5.13 -1.07 -5.36
CA ARG A 214 -5.44 -1.74 -4.11
C ARG A 214 -4.15 -1.91 -3.26
N PRO A 215 -4.23 -1.80 -1.93
CA PRO A 215 -3.08 -2.04 -1.07
C PRO A 215 -2.77 -3.53 -0.96
N THR A 216 -1.51 -3.80 -0.65
CA THR A 216 -0.99 -5.14 -0.38
C THR A 216 -0.28 -5.13 0.95
N MET A 217 -0.61 -6.08 1.83
CA MET A 217 0.18 -6.32 3.03
C MET A 217 1.52 -6.92 2.61
N LEU A 218 2.62 -6.23 2.93
CA LEU A 218 3.96 -6.74 2.71
C LEU A 218 4.35 -7.76 3.77
N GLY A 219 4.04 -7.49 5.03
CA GLY A 219 4.45 -8.37 6.13
C GLY A 219 4.76 -7.59 7.38
N VAL A 220 5.36 -8.30 8.34
CA VAL A 220 5.67 -7.77 9.66
C VAL A 220 7.11 -8.10 10.00
N LEU A 221 7.86 -7.11 10.43
CA LEU A 221 9.22 -7.29 10.96
C LEU A 221 9.27 -6.84 12.41
N GLN A 222 9.96 -7.61 13.25
CA GLN A 222 10.24 -7.20 14.63
C GLN A 222 11.31 -6.09 14.62
N LEU A 223 11.11 -5.01 15.37
CA LEU A 223 12.13 -3.97 15.52
C LEU A 223 13.38 -4.56 16.20
N PRO A 224 14.60 -4.23 15.74
CA PRO A 224 15.83 -4.56 16.45
C PRO A 224 15.90 -3.84 17.80
N ASN A 225 16.50 -4.46 18.81
CA ASN A 225 16.68 -3.82 20.11
C ASN A 225 17.68 -2.67 19.99
N GLN A 226 17.41 -1.56 20.69
CA GLN A 226 18.39 -0.51 20.87
C GLN A 226 19.61 -1.07 21.61
N GLN A 227 20.80 -0.90 21.03
CA GLN A 227 22.08 -1.29 21.63
C GLN A 227 22.50 -0.32 22.74
#